data_AF-A0A1I5T275-F1
#
_entry.id   AF-A0A1I5T275-F1
#
_cell.length_a   1.000
_cell.length_b   1.000
_cell.length_c   1.000
_cell.angle_alpha   90.00
_cell.angle_beta   90.00
_cell.angle_gamma   90.00
#
_symmetry.space_group_name_H-M   'P 1'
#
loop_
_entity.id
_entity.type
_entity.pdbx_description
1 polymer ?
#
loop_
_entity_poly.entity_id
_entity_poly.type
_entity_poly.pdbx_seq_one_letter_code
_entity_poly.pdbx_strand_id
1 'polypeptide(L)'
;MNIKKTHDLNFITISIAIKIGWHNNVEKMVKILGEKFPDLDTSDILDEKFNEFLDGSGEIFVIVRDVKFSMPVPKGQWAFNNLN
;
A
#
# COMPACT_ATOMS: atom_id res chain seq x y z
N MET A 1 9.92 5.12 13.20
CA MET A 1 10.27 3.84 12.53
C MET A 1 11.45 4.09 11.61
N ASN A 2 12.43 3.19 11.57
CA ASN A 2 13.58 3.29 10.66
C ASN A 2 13.23 2.57 9.35
N ILE A 3 12.84 3.35 8.33
CA ILE A 3 12.58 2.86 6.98
C ILE A 3 13.91 2.54 6.31
N LYS A 4 14.01 1.38 5.67
CA LYS A 4 15.17 1.00 4.87
C LYS A 4 15.06 1.54 3.45
N LYS A 5 13.91 1.31 2.80
CA LYS A 5 13.66 1.73 1.41
C LYS A 5 12.18 1.79 1.07
N THR A 6 11.82 2.61 0.09
CA THR A 6 10.47 2.70 -0.50
C THR A 6 10.52 2.23 -1.96
N HIS A 7 9.48 1.51 -2.38
CA HIS A 7 9.35 0.89 -3.70
C HIS A 7 7.95 1.12 -4.27
N ASP A 8 7.79 1.11 -5.59
CA ASP A 8 6.46 0.95 -6.18
C ASP A 8 5.93 -0.46 -5.90
N LEU A 9 4.64 -0.57 -5.61
CA LEU A 9 4.03 -1.87 -5.31
C LEU A 9 4.17 -2.87 -6.46
N ASN A 10 4.23 -2.37 -7.71
CA ASN A 10 4.41 -3.17 -8.92
C ASN A 10 5.75 -3.95 -8.97
N PHE A 11 6.76 -3.54 -8.20
CA PHE A 11 8.04 -4.26 -8.10
C PHE A 11 8.03 -5.37 -7.04
N ILE A 12 6.93 -5.53 -6.30
CA ILE A 12 6.82 -6.45 -5.18
C ILE A 12 5.73 -7.49 -5.47
N THR A 13 6.04 -8.75 -5.23
CA THR A 13 5.02 -9.78 -5.09
C THR A 13 4.70 -9.93 -3.61
N ILE A 14 3.42 -9.82 -3.26
CA ILE A 14 2.91 -9.98 -1.90
C ILE A 14 2.00 -11.21 -1.85
N SER A 15 1.93 -11.88 -0.70
CA SER A 15 1.06 -13.04 -0.53
C SER A 15 -0.40 -12.71 -0.88
N ILE A 16 -1.11 -13.69 -1.45
CA ILE A 16 -2.48 -13.50 -1.96
C ILE A 16 -3.41 -12.97 -0.87
N ALA A 17 -3.31 -13.51 0.36
CA ALA A 17 -4.15 -13.10 1.48
C ALA A 17 -3.96 -11.61 1.84
N ILE A 18 -2.71 -11.14 1.84
CA ILE A 18 -2.39 -9.73 2.09
C ILE A 18 -2.87 -8.86 0.92
N LYS A 19 -2.68 -9.29 -0.34
CA LYS A 19 -3.17 -8.55 -1.51
C LYS A 19 -4.69 -8.36 -1.49
N ILE A 20 -5.44 -9.41 -1.14
CA ILE A 20 -6.91 -9.33 -0.97
C ILE A 20 -7.26 -8.37 0.16
N GLY A 21 -6.57 -8.47 1.30
CA GLY A 21 -6.78 -7.56 2.44
C GLY A 21 -6.52 -6.10 2.07
N TRP A 22 -5.48 -5.84 1.28
CA TRP A 22 -5.14 -4.51 0.78
C TRP A 22 -6.25 -3.93 -0.10
N HIS A 23 -6.70 -4.66 -1.12
CA HIS A 23 -7.77 -4.17 -2.00
C HIS A 23 -9.08 -3.89 -1.24
N ASN A 24 -9.45 -4.76 -0.29
CA ASN A 24 -10.62 -4.54 0.56
C ASN A 24 -10.47 -3.28 1.43
N ASN A 25 -9.26 -2.96 1.88
CA ASN A 25 -8.99 -1.73 2.63
C ASN A 25 -9.05 -0.49 1.74
N VAL A 26 -8.47 -0.56 0.52
CA VAL A 26 -8.55 0.53 -0.46
C VAL A 26 -9.99 0.82 -0.84
N GLU A 27 -10.81 -0.19 -1.12
CA GLU A 27 -12.24 -0.01 -1.46
C GLU A 27 -13.00 0.72 -0.33
N LYS A 28 -12.80 0.30 0.92
CA LYS A 28 -13.41 0.97 2.09
C LYS A 28 -12.92 2.41 2.23
N MET A 29 -11.63 2.64 2.04
CA MET A 29 -11.00 3.96 2.11
C MET A 29 -11.57 4.88 1.04
N VAL A 30 -11.66 4.43 -0.21
CA VAL A 30 -12.21 5.17 -1.34
C VAL A 30 -13.63 5.64 -1.03
N LYS A 31 -14.45 4.75 -0.46
CA LYS A 31 -15.82 5.11 -0.02
C LYS A 31 -15.82 6.22 1.03
N ILE A 32 -15.01 6.08 2.09
CA ILE A 32 -14.91 7.08 3.17
C ILE A 32 -14.41 8.43 2.62
N LEU A 33 -13.44 8.41 1.72
CA LEU A 33 -12.88 9.61 1.13
C LEU A 33 -13.88 10.29 0.20
N GLY A 34 -14.62 9.56 -0.62
CA GLY A 34 -15.67 10.13 -1.47
C GLY A 34 -16.79 10.77 -0.67
N GLU A 35 -17.13 10.23 0.50
CA GLU A 35 -18.10 10.84 1.43
C GLU A 35 -17.56 12.13 2.08
N LYS A 36 -16.26 12.19 2.38
CA LYS A 36 -15.62 13.35 3.05
C LYS A 36 -15.15 14.44 2.09
N PHE A 37 -14.77 14.06 0.87
CA PHE A 37 -14.18 14.92 -0.14
C PHE A 37 -14.91 14.68 -1.48
N PRO A 38 -16.07 15.32 -1.70
CA PRO A 38 -16.88 15.10 -2.91
C PRO A 38 -16.17 15.53 -4.21
N ASP A 39 -15.14 16.36 -4.10
CA ASP A 39 -14.30 16.86 -5.20
C ASP A 39 -13.11 15.94 -5.50
N LEU A 40 -12.89 14.89 -4.70
CA LEU A 40 -11.82 13.93 -4.92
C LEU A 40 -12.19 12.97 -6.04
N ASP A 41 -11.42 13.00 -7.13
CA ASP A 41 -11.48 11.95 -8.14
C ASP A 41 -10.88 10.66 -7.56
N THR A 42 -11.73 9.65 -7.36
CA THR A 42 -11.34 8.38 -6.76
C THR A 42 -10.64 7.45 -7.74
N SER A 43 -10.66 7.76 -9.05
CA SER A 43 -9.98 6.96 -10.07
C SER A 43 -8.46 7.10 -10.06
N ASP A 44 -7.93 8.21 -9.50
CA ASP A 44 -6.50 8.55 -9.45
C ASP A 44 -5.79 8.11 -8.14
N ILE A 45 -6.45 7.34 -7.28
CA ILE A 45 -5.94 6.99 -5.94
C ILE A 45 -4.76 5.99 -5.96
N LEU A 46 -4.44 5.36 -7.09
CA LEU A 46 -3.64 4.12 -7.14
C LEU A 46 -2.10 4.29 -7.17
N ASP A 47 -1.51 5.38 -6.65
CA ASP A 47 -0.05 5.45 -6.48
C ASP A 47 0.43 4.67 -5.24
N GLU A 48 0.20 3.35 -5.27
CA GLU A 48 0.49 2.44 -4.18
C GLU A 48 1.99 2.18 -4.05
N LYS A 49 2.51 2.37 -2.83
CA LYS A 49 3.92 2.20 -2.49
C LYS A 49 4.10 1.10 -1.44
N PHE A 50 5.33 0.61 -1.35
CA PHE A 50 5.75 -0.37 -0.34
C PHE A 50 7.00 0.13 0.40
N ASN A 51 6.94 0.18 1.72
CA ASN A 51 8.11 0.42 2.58
C ASN A 51 8.70 -0.90 3.06
N GLU A 52 10.00 -1.06 2.89
CA GLU A 52 10.81 -2.10 3.55
C GLU A 52 11.36 -1.54 4.86
N PHE A 53 11.18 -2.25 5.97
CA PHE A 53 11.76 -1.91 7.27
C PHE A 53 13.02 -2.73 7.57
N LEU A 54 13.87 -2.23 8.47
CA LEU A 54 15.14 -2.89 8.82
C LEU A 54 14.98 -4.27 9.46
N ASP A 55 13.83 -4.55 10.08
CA ASP A 55 13.52 -5.86 10.68
C ASP A 55 13.03 -6.91 9.65
N GLY A 56 12.86 -6.50 8.39
CA GLY A 56 12.36 -7.32 7.29
C GLY A 56 10.84 -7.37 7.17
N SER A 57 10.10 -6.66 8.02
CA SER A 57 8.69 -6.37 7.77
C SER A 57 8.55 -5.28 6.71
N GLY A 58 7.33 -5.09 6.24
CA GLY A 58 7.02 -3.98 5.34
C GLY A 58 5.65 -3.38 5.57
N GLU A 59 5.31 -2.41 4.74
CA GLU A 59 4.05 -1.69 4.78
C GLU A 59 3.64 -1.33 3.35
N ILE A 60 2.44 -1.74 2.95
CA ILE A 60 1.80 -1.20 1.75
C ILE A 60 1.11 0.09 2.17
N PHE A 61 1.26 1.16 1.39
CA PHE A 61 0.60 2.41 1.67
C PHE A 61 0.23 3.18 0.41
N VAL A 62 -0.73 4.06 0.57
CA VAL A 62 -1.14 5.06 -0.41
C VAL A 62 -1.31 6.39 0.31
N ILE A 63 -0.94 7.48 -0.35
CA ILE A 63 -1.14 8.84 0.18
C ILE A 63 -2.15 9.52 -0.73
N VAL A 64 -3.27 9.93 -0.15
CA VAL A 64 -4.30 10.70 -0.84
C VAL A 64 -4.38 12.07 -0.18
N ARG A 65 -4.01 13.11 -0.91
CA ARG A 65 -3.78 14.47 -0.37
C ARG A 65 -2.77 14.45 0.78
N ASP A 66 -3.23 14.67 2.00
CA ASP A 66 -2.46 14.71 3.25
C ASP A 66 -2.72 13.48 4.14
N VAL A 67 -3.56 12.54 3.70
CA VAL A 67 -3.93 11.35 4.47
C VAL A 67 -3.19 10.12 3.94
N LYS A 68 -2.39 9.49 4.83
CA LYS A 68 -1.74 8.20 4.56
C LYS A 68 -2.63 7.06 5.02
N PHE A 69 -2.89 6.11 4.13
CA PHE A 69 -3.49 4.83 4.46
C PHE A 69 -2.47 3.74 4.28
N SER A 70 -2.39 2.84 5.25
CA SER A 70 -1.39 1.79 5.21
C SER A 70 -1.82 0.50 5.85
N MET A 71 -1.16 -0.58 5.44
CA MET A 71 -1.36 -1.91 5.97
C MET A 71 0.00 -2.60 6.17
N PRO A 72 0.27 -3.14 7.37
CA PRO A 72 1.52 -3.85 7.63
C PRO A 72 1.58 -5.16 6.86
N VAL A 73 2.77 -5.50 6.40
CA VAL A 73 3.08 -6.77 5.74
C VAL A 73 4.15 -7.49 6.57
N PRO A 74 3.82 -8.63 7.19
CA PRO A 74 4.79 -9.39 7.96
C PRO A 74 5.99 -9.85 7.12
N LYS A 75 7.14 -10.02 7.78
CA LYS A 75 8.34 -10.59 7.15
C LYS A 75 8.01 -11.93 6.49
N GLY A 76 8.54 -12.14 5.29
CA GLY A 76 8.33 -13.37 4.51
C GLY A 76 6.97 -13.47 3.80
N GLN A 77 6.11 -12.45 3.92
CA GLN A 77 4.86 -12.36 3.15
C GLN A 77 5.01 -11.56 1.85
N TRP A 78 6.24 -11.22 1.48
CA TRP A 78 6.56 -10.46 0.28
C TRP A 78 7.93 -10.85 -0.27
N ALA A 79 8.12 -10.64 -1.57
CA ALA A 79 9.38 -10.82 -2.27
C ALA A 79 9.51 -9.77 -3.39
N PHE A 80 10.73 -9.31 -3.66
CA PHE A 80 10.98 -8.45 -4.81
C PHE A 80 10.86 -9.27 -6.10
N ASN A 81 10.22 -8.69 -7.11
CA ASN A 81 10.29 -9.23 -8.46
C ASN A 81 11.76 -9.08 -8.90
N ASN A 82 12.49 -10.18 -8.99
CA ASN A 82 13.79 -10.18 -9.67
C ASN A 82 13.51 -9.86 -11.15
N LEU A 83 13.58 -8.58 -11.50
CA LEU A 83 13.70 -8.17 -12.88
C LEU A 83 15.08 -8.64 -13.35
N ASN A 84 15.10 -9.81 -13.99
CA ASN A 84 16.17 -10.14 -14.93
C ASN A 84 16.21 -9.09 -16.04
#